data_AF-A0A2A4I486-F1
#
_entry.id   AF-A0A2A4I486-F1
#
_cell.length_a   1.000
_cell.length_b   1.000
_cell.length_c   1.000
_cell.angle_alpha   90.00
_cell.angle_beta   90.00
_cell.angle_gamma   90.00
#
_symmetry.space_group_name_H-M   'P 1'
#
loop_
_entity.id
_entity.type
_entity.pdbx_description
1 polymer ?
#
loop_
_entity_poly.entity_id
_entity_poly.type
_entity_poly.pdbx_seq_one_letter_code
_entity_poly.pdbx_strand_id
1 'polypeptide(L)'
;MKRSWVLNALLLSACATPRTTPHPPPDMVVRYTDLALDTSAGRNELVERVDRAARDFCDAYDPQDETAIFDPHLASARYCPGYAILLFMNKAPASVRRAYREGVGNK
;
A
#
# COMPACT_ATOMS: atom_id res chain seq x y z
N MET A 1 56.23 6.79 41.08
CA MET A 1 55.04 6.12 40.50
C MET A 1 53.90 7.11 40.40
N LYS A 2 53.56 7.58 39.19
CA LYS A 2 52.25 8.20 38.89
C LYS A 2 51.82 7.74 37.51
N ARG A 3 50.79 6.90 37.47
CA ARG A 3 50.18 6.32 36.28
C ARG A 3 49.46 7.42 35.48
N SER A 4 49.92 7.71 34.27
CA SER A 4 49.11 8.39 33.26
C SER A 4 48.33 7.32 32.49
N TRP A 5 47.02 7.25 32.73
CA TRP A 5 46.09 6.37 32.02
C TRP A 5 44.80 7.14 31.75
N VAL A 6 44.77 7.93 30.69
CA VAL A 6 43.56 8.53 30.09
C VAL A 6 44.02 9.22 28.80
N LEU A 7 43.41 9.16 27.62
CA LEU A 7 42.11 8.70 27.14
C LEU A 7 42.34 8.23 25.69
N ASN A 8 41.89 7.04 25.32
CA ASN A 8 41.81 6.64 23.91
C ASN A 8 40.61 5.69 23.73
N ALA A 9 39.41 6.19 23.98
CA ALA A 9 38.20 5.36 23.95
C ALA A 9 36.92 6.11 23.56
N LEU A 10 37.00 7.19 22.77
CA LEU A 10 35.82 7.99 22.43
C LEU A 10 35.76 8.42 20.96
N LEU A 11 36.02 7.54 20.00
CA LEU A 11 35.76 7.86 18.57
C LEU A 11 35.29 6.66 17.75
N LEU A 12 34.53 5.73 18.33
CA LEU A 12 33.79 4.72 17.58
C LEU A 12 32.32 4.67 18.05
N SER A 13 31.72 5.84 18.28
CA SER A 13 30.27 5.97 18.10
C SER A 13 30.03 5.94 16.59
N ALA A 14 30.14 4.74 16.01
CA ALA A 14 29.66 4.48 14.67
C ALA A 14 28.23 5.01 14.63
N CYS A 15 27.98 6.00 13.77
CA CYS A 15 26.65 6.37 13.36
C CYS A 15 25.99 5.11 12.80
N ALA A 16 25.32 4.36 13.68
CA ALA A 16 24.36 3.36 13.29
C ALA A 16 23.16 4.16 12.78
N THR A 17 23.27 4.69 11.57
CA THR A 17 22.12 5.23 10.85
C THR A 17 21.10 4.10 10.84
N PRO A 18 19.90 4.28 11.44
CA PRO A 18 18.86 3.28 11.31
C PRO A 18 18.67 3.04 9.82
N ARG A 19 18.98 1.83 9.36
CA ARG A 19 18.63 1.43 8.00
C ARG A 19 17.13 1.15 8.04
N THR A 20 16.35 2.19 7.82
CA THR A 20 14.91 2.05 7.58
C THR A 20 14.78 1.29 6.26
N THR A 21 14.38 0.03 6.33
CA THR A 21 14.08 -0.76 5.13
C THR A 21 12.79 -0.21 4.54
N PRO A 22 12.80 0.27 3.27
CA PRO A 22 11.58 0.70 2.63
C PRO A 22 10.56 -0.44 2.60
N HIS A 23 9.35 -0.17 3.05
CA HIS A 23 8.20 -1.05 2.98
C HIS A 23 7.35 -0.69 1.75
N PRO A 24 6.78 -1.69 1.05
CA PRO A 24 5.83 -1.40 -0.01
C PRO A 24 4.64 -0.60 0.55
N PRO A 25 3.90 0.12 -0.32
CA PRO A 25 2.65 0.74 0.08
C PRO A 25 1.74 -0.26 0.81
N PRO A 26 0.89 0.19 1.76
CA PRO A 26 0.00 -0.71 2.47
C PRO A 26 -0.83 -1.57 1.50
N ASP A 27 -1.23 -2.76 1.92
CA ASP A 27 -2.08 -3.59 1.08
C ASP A 27 -3.53 -3.07 1.12
N MET A 28 -4.09 -2.76 -0.05
CA MET A 28 -5.52 -2.51 -0.17
C MET A 28 -6.28 -3.81 0.09
N VAL A 29 -7.12 -3.84 1.13
CA VAL A 29 -7.89 -5.03 1.52
C VAL A 29 -9.33 -4.91 1.03
N VAL A 30 -9.76 -5.88 0.21
CA VAL A 30 -11.15 -6.00 -0.26
C VAL A 30 -11.69 -7.37 0.11
N ARG A 31 -12.81 -7.42 0.84
CA ARG A 31 -13.52 -8.67 1.11
C ARG A 31 -14.51 -8.94 -0.01
N TYR A 32 -14.32 -10.05 -0.70
CA TYR A 32 -15.13 -10.45 -1.86
C TYR A 32 -15.57 -11.92 -1.84
N THR A 33 -15.15 -12.70 -0.83
CA THR A 33 -15.45 -14.14 -0.74
C THR A 33 -16.93 -14.43 -0.47
N ASP A 34 -17.65 -13.45 0.04
CA ASP A 34 -19.10 -13.47 0.30
C ASP A 34 -19.94 -13.09 -0.92
N LEU A 35 -19.31 -12.64 -2.00
CA LEU A 35 -20.01 -12.11 -3.18
C LEU A 35 -20.32 -13.20 -4.21
N ALA A 36 -21.54 -13.19 -4.72
CA ALA A 36 -21.95 -13.98 -5.88
C ALA A 36 -21.47 -13.31 -7.19
N LEU A 37 -20.18 -13.50 -7.51
CA LEU A 37 -19.49 -12.81 -8.63
C LEU A 37 -20.00 -13.18 -10.04
N ASP A 38 -20.80 -14.22 -10.16
CA ASP A 38 -21.48 -14.62 -11.39
C ASP A 38 -22.76 -13.81 -11.66
N THR A 39 -23.30 -13.13 -10.65
CA THR A 39 -24.48 -12.26 -10.77
C THR A 39 -24.10 -10.80 -11.05
N SER A 40 -24.96 -10.04 -11.73
CA SER A 40 -24.77 -8.59 -11.90
C SER A 40 -24.72 -7.86 -10.56
N ALA A 41 -25.59 -8.23 -9.62
CA ALA A 41 -25.61 -7.65 -8.28
C ALA A 41 -24.28 -7.86 -7.53
N GLY A 42 -23.73 -9.08 -7.53
CA GLY A 42 -22.46 -9.36 -6.87
C GLY A 42 -21.27 -8.67 -7.55
N ARG A 43 -21.29 -8.50 -8.88
CA ARG A 43 -20.28 -7.71 -9.60
C ARG A 43 -20.36 -6.23 -9.26
N ASN A 44 -21.56 -5.66 -9.17
CA ASN A 44 -21.76 -4.25 -8.81
C ASN A 44 -21.28 -3.99 -7.37
N GLU A 45 -21.64 -4.87 -6.44
CA GLU A 45 -21.15 -4.82 -5.06
C GLU A 45 -19.62 -4.94 -4.99
N LEU A 46 -19.02 -5.82 -5.80
CA LEU A 46 -17.56 -5.90 -5.91
C LEU A 46 -16.96 -4.56 -6.36
N VAL A 47 -17.52 -3.91 -7.38
CA VAL A 47 -17.05 -2.61 -7.85
C VAL A 47 -17.14 -1.56 -6.74
N GLU A 48 -18.27 -1.49 -6.04
CA GLU A 48 -18.46 -0.53 -4.94
C GLU A 48 -17.48 -0.74 -3.78
N ARG A 49 -17.22 -2.00 -3.42
CA ARG A 49 -16.24 -2.33 -2.37
C ARG A 49 -14.81 -1.99 -2.79
N VAL A 50 -14.46 -2.25 -4.03
CA VAL A 50 -13.15 -1.88 -4.58
C VAL A 50 -12.99 -0.35 -4.62
N ASP A 51 -14.00 0.37 -5.10
CA ASP A 51 -13.97 1.84 -5.16
C ASP A 51 -13.87 2.47 -3.76
N ARG A 52 -14.56 1.88 -2.77
CA ARG A 52 -14.47 2.32 -1.37
C ARG A 52 -13.10 2.04 -0.78
N ALA A 53 -12.60 0.82 -0.91
CA ALA A 53 -11.29 0.44 -0.40
C ALA A 53 -10.16 1.27 -1.05
N ALA A 54 -10.28 1.63 -2.32
CA ALA A 54 -9.32 2.50 -2.99
C ALA A 54 -9.30 3.92 -2.39
N ARG A 55 -10.48 4.49 -2.07
CA ARG A 55 -10.56 5.77 -1.37
C ARG A 55 -9.96 5.68 0.03
N ASP A 56 -10.36 4.68 0.81
CA ASP A 56 -9.86 4.47 2.18
C ASP A 56 -8.33 4.28 2.19
N PHE A 57 -7.80 3.54 1.21
CA PHE A 57 -6.36 3.38 1.02
C PHE A 57 -5.66 4.71 0.70
N CYS A 58 -6.21 5.50 -0.22
CA CYS A 58 -5.64 6.79 -0.60
C CYS A 58 -5.71 7.82 0.52
N ASP A 59 -6.76 7.79 1.35
CA ASP A 59 -6.88 8.65 2.54
C ASP A 59 -5.86 8.27 3.62
N ALA A 60 -5.47 6.99 3.70
CA ALA A 60 -4.48 6.49 4.64
C ALA A 60 -3.03 6.57 4.12
N TYR A 61 -2.82 6.75 2.81
CA TYR A 61 -1.51 6.83 2.21
C TYR A 61 -0.85 8.17 2.56
N ASP A 62 0.16 8.14 3.42
CA ASP A 62 0.97 9.30 3.75
C ASP A 62 2.22 9.35 2.84
N PRO A 63 2.30 10.30 1.87
CA PRO A 63 3.47 10.44 1.00
C PRO A 63 4.73 10.92 1.74
N GLN A 64 4.62 11.31 3.02
CA GLN A 64 5.75 11.71 3.87
C GLN A 64 6.23 10.56 4.79
N ASP A 65 5.64 9.37 4.71
CA ASP A 65 6.14 8.20 5.43
C ASP A 65 7.52 7.79 4.89
N GLU A 66 8.57 8.11 5.65
CA GLU A 66 9.97 7.77 5.32
C GLU A 66 10.23 6.26 5.28
N THR A 67 9.32 5.45 5.83
CA THR A 67 9.37 3.99 5.78
C THR A 67 8.70 3.44 4.52
N ALA A 68 7.87 4.22 3.83
CA ALA A 68 7.14 3.76 2.64
C ALA A 68 7.92 4.02 1.35
N ILE A 69 7.79 3.12 0.37
CA ILE A 69 8.23 3.39 -0.99
C ILE A 69 7.32 4.46 -1.58
N PHE A 70 7.85 5.65 -1.78
CA PHE A 70 7.14 6.75 -2.42
C PHE A 70 6.73 6.39 -3.86
N ASP A 71 5.43 6.43 -4.12
CA ASP A 71 4.85 6.37 -5.46
C ASP A 71 4.12 7.70 -5.77
N PRO A 72 4.54 8.45 -6.81
CA PRO A 72 3.92 9.73 -7.16
C PRO A 72 2.47 9.60 -7.64
N HIS A 73 2.06 8.43 -8.16
CA HIS A 73 0.67 8.19 -8.54
C HIS A 73 -0.23 8.04 -7.33
N LEU A 74 0.29 7.45 -6.24
CA LEU A 74 -0.40 7.35 -4.96
C LEU A 74 -0.42 8.68 -4.20
N ALA A 75 0.58 9.54 -4.38
CA ALA A 75 0.60 10.88 -3.78
C ALA A 75 -0.40 11.86 -4.43
N SER A 76 -0.95 11.53 -5.60
CA SER A 76 -1.91 12.38 -6.28
C SER A 76 -3.34 12.00 -5.93
N ALA A 77 -4.10 12.90 -5.30
CA ALA A 77 -5.52 12.69 -5.01
C ALA A 77 -6.35 12.35 -6.28
N ARG A 78 -5.94 12.85 -7.46
CA ARG A 78 -6.61 12.58 -8.73
C ARG A 78 -6.34 11.17 -9.26
N TYR A 79 -5.11 10.68 -9.12
CA TYR A 79 -4.67 9.43 -9.74
C TYR A 79 -4.61 8.24 -8.77
N CYS A 80 -4.58 8.51 -7.46
CA CYS A 80 -4.42 7.50 -6.44
C CYS A 80 -5.50 6.41 -6.51
N PRO A 81 -6.81 6.72 -6.59
CA PRO A 81 -7.82 5.66 -6.59
C PRO A 81 -7.65 4.69 -7.76
N GLY A 82 -7.41 5.22 -8.97
CA GLY A 82 -7.20 4.38 -10.15
C GLY A 82 -5.95 3.50 -10.02
N TYR A 83 -4.87 4.04 -9.47
CA TYR A 83 -3.63 3.29 -9.28
C TYR A 83 -3.72 2.25 -8.15
N ALA A 84 -4.38 2.58 -7.04
CA ALA A 84 -4.66 1.63 -5.95
C ALA A 84 -5.48 0.43 -6.45
N ILE A 85 -6.50 0.67 -7.29
CA ILE A 85 -7.28 -0.38 -7.94
C ILE A 85 -6.39 -1.27 -8.82
N LEU A 86 -5.47 -0.68 -9.60
CA LEU A 86 -4.53 -1.44 -10.42
C LEU A 86 -3.61 -2.34 -9.57
N LEU A 87 -3.07 -1.81 -8.47
CA LEU A 87 -2.22 -2.58 -7.54
C LEU A 87 -2.98 -3.77 -6.95
N PHE A 88 -4.23 -3.57 -6.51
CA PHE A 88 -5.08 -4.65 -6.04
C PHE A 88 -5.37 -5.67 -7.14
N MET A 89 -5.76 -5.21 -8.34
CA MET A 89 -6.11 -6.11 -9.45
C MET A 89 -4.92 -6.93 -9.94
N ASN A 90 -3.68 -6.45 -9.78
CA ASN A 90 -2.49 -7.24 -10.11
C ASN A 90 -2.29 -8.46 -9.18
N LYS A 91 -2.77 -8.37 -7.93
CA LYS A 91 -2.68 -9.45 -6.93
C LYS A 91 -3.95 -10.31 -6.88
N ALA A 92 -5.08 -9.79 -7.38
CA ALA A 92 -6.38 -10.46 -7.28
C ALA A 92 -6.47 -11.73 -8.16
N PRO A 93 -7.24 -12.75 -7.74
CA PRO A 93 -7.51 -13.94 -8.55
C PRO A 93 -8.15 -13.59 -9.90
N ALA A 94 -7.93 -14.44 -10.92
CA ALA A 94 -8.49 -14.24 -12.27
C ALA A 94 -10.02 -14.07 -12.29
N SER A 95 -10.74 -14.80 -11.45
CA SER A 95 -12.19 -14.69 -11.30
C SER A 95 -12.62 -13.30 -10.83
N VAL A 96 -11.92 -12.73 -9.85
CA VAL A 96 -12.20 -11.39 -9.30
C VAL A 96 -11.90 -10.30 -10.32
N ARG A 97 -10.75 -10.39 -11.02
CA ARG A 97 -10.39 -9.43 -12.09
C ARG A 97 -11.42 -9.41 -13.22
N ARG A 98 -11.93 -10.59 -13.60
CA ARG A 98 -12.98 -10.73 -14.61
C ARG A 98 -14.29 -10.10 -14.11
N ALA A 99 -14.73 -10.48 -12.91
CA ALA A 99 -15.95 -9.98 -12.29
C ALA A 99 -15.95 -8.45 -12.15
N TYR A 100 -14.83 -7.85 -11.73
CA TYR A 100 -14.70 -6.39 -11.63
C TYR A 100 -14.82 -5.72 -13.01
N ARG A 101 -14.11 -6.23 -14.03
CA ARG A 101 -14.18 -5.68 -15.40
C ARG A 101 -15.60 -5.74 -15.97
N GLU A 102 -16.26 -6.87 -15.79
CA GLU A 102 -17.66 -7.05 -16.18
C GLU A 102 -18.59 -6.13 -15.38
N GLY A 103 -18.32 -5.89 -14.09
CA GLY A 103 -19.09 -4.95 -13.26
C GLY A 103 -18.94 -3.49 -13.72
N VAL A 104 -17.70 -3.04 -13.99
CA VAL A 104 -17.44 -1.67 -14.47
C VAL A 104 -18.07 -1.42 -15.83
N GLY A 105 -18.04 -2.41 -16.74
CA GLY A 105 -18.65 -2.29 -18.07
C GLY A 105 -20.20 -2.32 -18.07
N ASN A 106 -20.84 -2.64 -16.94
CA ASN A 106 -22.29 -2.63 -16.77
C ASN A 106 -22.82 -1.37 -16.07
N LYS A 107 -21.95 -0.45 -15.61
CA LYS A 107 -22.34 0.88 -15.11
C LYS A 107 -22.51 1.86 -16.27
#